data_AF-A0A3B1ASA6-F1
#
_entry.id   AF-A0A3B1ASA6-F1
#
_cell.length_a   1.000
_cell.length_b   1.000
_cell.length_c   1.000
_cell.angle_alpha   90.00
_cell.angle_beta   90.00
_cell.angle_gamma   90.00
#
_symmetry.space_group_name_H-M   'P 1'
#
loop_
_entity.id
_entity.type
_entity.pdbx_description
1 polymer ?
#
loop_
_entity_poly.entity_id
_entity_poly.type
_entity_poly.pdbx_seq_one_letter_code
_entity_poly.pdbx_strand_id
1 'polypeptide(L)'
;NGENDIMEARLRLIPDYVNRFNDVFGEPWPTINNAWKAIAAFERTLVQRDTPLDKYLLGDKTALDDQQLRGKTLYEGKARCILCHNGAFTTNEKYYNIGVPRATRWEEDGLAQVTFRFEQYAKGATEEMYRNIKDDAGLYYRNKNKWSMGKFRVPSLRYTKYTAPFMRQGQFYTLEEVIDFYDRGGFDEEGRTTSFPETKTPLIQKLGLSDEEKEDLLLFIEALSGDEILMDKPKLPPYKPLFTQAELQTAQAAK
;
A
#
# COMPACT_ATOMS: atom_id res chain seq x y z
N ASN A 1 18.35 -0.14 -10.37
CA ASN A 1 18.34 0.93 -9.35
C ASN A 1 18.30 0.44 -7.89
N GLY A 2 18.30 -0.86 -7.61
CA GLY A 2 18.15 -1.39 -6.24
C GLY A 2 19.19 -2.45 -5.86
N GLU A 3 20.38 -2.42 -6.46
CA GLU A 3 21.46 -3.29 -6.02
C GLU A 3 22.06 -2.74 -4.72
N ASN A 4 22.31 -3.63 -3.76
CA ASN A 4 22.71 -3.26 -2.40
C ASN A 4 24.03 -2.47 -2.41
N ASP A 5 24.97 -2.86 -3.26
CA ASP A 5 26.28 -2.22 -3.42
C ASP A 5 26.17 -0.77 -3.92
N ILE A 6 25.30 -0.49 -4.91
CA ILE A 6 25.08 0.87 -5.42
C ILE A 6 24.44 1.74 -4.33
N MET A 7 23.47 1.21 -3.59
CA MET A 7 22.81 1.94 -2.50
C MET A 7 23.80 2.26 -1.38
N GLU A 8 24.60 1.28 -0.95
CA GLU A 8 25.64 1.48 0.05
C GLU A 8 26.72 2.46 -0.42
N ALA A 9 27.17 2.36 -1.67
CA ALA A 9 28.14 3.29 -2.25
C ALA A 9 27.61 4.74 -2.20
N ARG A 10 26.34 4.97 -2.53
CA ARG A 10 25.71 6.29 -2.45
C ARG A 10 25.66 6.81 -1.01
N LEU A 11 25.32 5.97 -0.03
CA LEU A 11 25.33 6.37 1.38
C LEU A 11 26.74 6.72 1.87
N ARG A 12 27.75 5.96 1.43
CA ARG A 12 29.16 6.17 1.81
C ARG A 12 29.76 7.46 1.22
N LEU A 13 29.27 7.90 0.05
CA LEU A 13 29.67 9.18 -0.56
C LEU A 13 29.08 10.41 0.15
N ILE A 14 28.41 10.24 1.29
CA ILE A 14 27.87 11.33 2.12
C ILE A 14 28.50 11.23 3.52
N PRO A 15 29.56 12.01 3.83
CA PRO A 15 30.28 11.89 5.09
C PRO A 15 29.41 12.07 6.34
N ASP A 16 28.38 12.92 6.24
CA ASP A 16 27.41 13.09 7.34
C ASP A 16 26.63 11.81 7.62
N TYR A 17 26.20 11.07 6.59
CA TYR A 17 25.57 9.77 6.79
C TYR A 17 26.55 8.73 7.32
N VAL A 18 27.82 8.73 6.88
CA VAL A 18 28.83 7.83 7.46
C VAL A 18 28.94 8.04 8.97
N ASN A 19 29.09 9.30 9.41
CA ASN A 19 29.17 9.63 10.84
C ASN A 19 27.89 9.22 11.58
N ARG A 20 26.72 9.61 11.08
CA ARG A 20 25.43 9.33 11.74
C ARG A 20 25.11 7.83 11.82
N PHE A 21 25.48 7.05 10.79
CA PHE A 21 25.32 5.60 10.84
C PHE A 21 26.28 4.97 11.85
N ASN A 22 27.53 5.44 11.92
CA ASN A 22 28.47 4.98 12.94
C ASN A 22 27.99 5.32 14.35
N ASP A 23 27.47 6.52 14.57
CA ASP A 23 26.95 6.95 15.88
C ASP A 23 25.75 6.10 16.35
N VAL A 24 24.87 5.70 15.43
CA VAL A 24 23.65 4.94 15.76
C VAL A 24 23.88 3.43 15.79
N PHE A 25 24.70 2.89 14.89
CA PHE A 25 24.85 1.45 14.67
C PHE A 25 26.23 0.90 15.05
N GLY A 26 27.21 1.76 15.33
CA GLY A 26 28.59 1.35 15.66
C GLY A 26 29.38 0.76 14.48
N GLU A 27 28.88 0.92 13.26
CA GLU A 27 29.55 0.44 12.04
C GLU A 27 30.25 1.60 11.32
N PRO A 28 31.52 1.44 10.90
CA PRO A 28 32.28 2.51 10.26
C PRO A 28 31.73 2.91 8.88
N TRP A 29 30.87 2.08 8.28
CA TRP A 29 30.29 2.32 6.97
C TRP A 29 28.78 2.04 6.98
N PRO A 30 27.97 2.90 6.33
CA PRO A 30 26.56 2.60 6.10
C PRO A 30 26.38 1.29 5.33
N THR A 31 25.51 0.42 5.86
CA THR A 31 25.05 -0.81 5.23
C THR A 31 23.57 -0.73 4.90
N ILE A 32 23.14 -1.46 3.86
CA ILE A 32 21.73 -1.44 3.45
C ILE A 32 20.80 -1.95 4.55
N ASN A 33 21.25 -2.92 5.35
CA ASN A 33 20.50 -3.47 6.47
C ASN A 33 20.21 -2.39 7.53
N ASN A 34 21.20 -1.55 7.84
CA ASN A 34 21.02 -0.46 8.79
C ASN A 34 20.18 0.68 8.20
N ALA A 35 20.25 0.91 6.89
CA ALA A 35 19.36 1.84 6.20
C ALA A 35 17.90 1.39 6.30
N TRP A 36 17.61 0.10 6.09
CA TRP A 36 16.27 -0.46 6.29
C TRP A 36 15.78 -0.35 7.74
N LYS A 37 16.65 -0.56 8.73
CA LYS A 37 16.29 -0.33 10.14
C LYS A 37 15.94 1.13 10.41
N ALA A 38 16.71 2.08 9.87
CA ALA A 38 16.45 3.51 10.02
C ALA A 38 15.13 3.92 9.36
N ILE A 39 14.86 3.45 8.14
CA ILE A 39 13.58 3.68 7.44
C ILE A 39 12.42 3.11 8.25
N ALA A 40 12.51 1.85 8.69
CA ALA A 40 11.47 1.23 9.49
C ALA A 40 11.27 1.94 10.85
N ALA A 41 12.33 2.51 11.44
CA ALA A 41 12.21 3.30 12.67
C ALA A 41 11.45 4.61 12.42
N PHE A 42 11.73 5.28 11.30
CA PHE A 42 11.00 6.46 10.86
C PHE A 42 9.53 6.16 10.54
N GLU A 43 9.23 5.10 9.78
CA GLU A 43 7.84 4.72 9.45
C GLU A 43 7.00 4.42 10.70
N ARG A 44 7.62 3.95 11.80
CA ARG A 44 6.92 3.74 13.08
C ARG A 44 6.55 5.04 13.82
N THR A 45 7.06 6.19 13.40
CA THR A 45 6.62 7.49 13.94
C THR A 45 5.39 8.04 13.22
N LEU A 46 5.13 7.56 12.00
CA LEU A 46 4.01 7.97 11.15
C LEU A 46 2.73 7.21 11.53
N VAL A 47 2.27 7.38 12.77
CA VAL A 47 1.08 6.69 13.30
C VAL A 47 0.03 7.71 13.72
N GLN A 48 -1.17 7.58 13.17
CA GLN A 48 -2.33 8.35 13.59
C GLN A 48 -3.14 7.56 14.62
N ARG A 49 -3.45 8.17 15.78
CA ARG A 49 -4.14 7.51 16.91
C ARG A 49 -5.29 8.35 17.49
N ASP A 50 -5.69 9.39 16.78
CA ASP A 50 -6.58 10.45 17.22
C ASP A 50 -7.62 10.80 16.15
N THR A 51 -7.99 9.80 15.33
CA THR A 51 -9.06 9.98 14.34
C THR A 51 -10.40 10.25 15.04
N PRO A 52 -11.41 10.80 14.33
CA PRO A 52 -12.75 10.96 14.89
C PRO A 52 -13.31 9.66 15.49
N LEU A 53 -13.12 8.53 14.82
CA LEU A 53 -13.46 7.21 15.39
C LEU A 53 -12.69 6.90 16.69
N ASP A 54 -11.38 7.17 16.77
CA ASP A 54 -10.60 6.90 17.98
C ASP A 54 -11.11 7.72 19.17
N LYS A 55 -11.35 9.02 18.96
CA LYS A 55 -11.91 9.92 19.98
C LYS A 55 -13.28 9.41 20.47
N TYR A 56 -14.14 8.99 19.54
CA TYR A 56 -15.45 8.41 19.86
C TYR A 56 -15.38 7.12 20.68
N LEU A 57 -14.46 6.23 20.34
CA LEU A 57 -14.22 4.97 21.06
C LEU A 57 -13.61 5.21 22.44
N LEU A 58 -12.80 6.26 22.60
CA LEU A 58 -12.20 6.67 23.88
C LEU A 58 -13.16 7.47 24.79
N GLY A 59 -14.38 7.76 24.33
CA GLY A 59 -15.46 8.31 25.17
C GLY A 59 -16.02 9.64 24.72
N ASP A 60 -15.39 10.34 23.77
CA ASP A 60 -15.93 11.58 23.22
C ASP A 60 -17.07 11.28 22.23
N LYS A 61 -18.30 11.21 22.75
CA LYS A 61 -19.49 10.92 21.94
C LYS A 61 -19.84 11.99 20.93
N THR A 62 -19.20 13.16 20.99
CA THR A 62 -19.38 14.24 20.02
C THR A 62 -18.41 14.18 18.86
N ALA A 63 -17.43 13.27 18.91
CA ALA A 63 -16.43 13.13 17.85
C ALA A 63 -16.97 12.49 16.56
N LEU A 64 -18.14 11.84 16.62
CA LEU A 64 -18.90 11.44 15.43
C LEU A 64 -20.26 12.12 15.46
N ASP A 65 -20.67 12.68 14.34
CA ASP A 65 -22.03 13.21 14.18
C ASP A 65 -23.06 12.09 13.90
N ASP A 66 -24.33 12.46 13.86
CA ASP A 66 -25.43 11.51 13.64
C ASP A 66 -25.32 10.78 12.30
N GLN A 67 -24.76 11.43 11.27
CA GLN A 67 -24.60 10.85 9.94
C GLN A 67 -23.51 9.79 9.94
N GLN A 68 -22.36 10.10 10.54
CA GLN A 68 -21.26 9.17 10.75
C GLN A 68 -21.66 7.98 11.64
N LEU A 69 -22.56 8.18 12.62
CA LEU A 69 -23.10 7.09 13.44
C LEU A 69 -24.02 6.15 12.65
N ARG A 70 -24.84 6.68 11.72
CA ARG A 70 -25.60 5.84 10.77
C ARG A 70 -24.65 5.09 9.82
N GLY A 71 -23.64 5.77 9.29
CA GLY A 71 -22.58 5.18 8.48
C GLY A 71 -21.83 4.05 9.19
N LYS A 72 -21.51 4.23 10.48
CA LYS A 72 -20.93 3.18 11.33
C LYS A 72 -21.86 1.97 11.42
N THR A 73 -23.15 2.19 11.63
CA THR A 73 -24.15 1.11 11.70
C THR A 73 -24.22 0.33 10.39
N LEU A 74 -24.15 1.02 9.25
CA LEU A 74 -24.09 0.38 7.93
C LEU A 74 -22.81 -0.43 7.76
N TYR A 75 -21.66 0.15 8.09
CA TYR A 75 -20.33 -0.48 8.03
C TYR A 75 -20.28 -1.80 8.82
N GLU A 76 -20.89 -1.81 10.01
CA GLU A 76 -20.95 -2.96 10.91
C GLU A 76 -22.05 -3.97 10.52
N GLY A 77 -23.08 -3.51 9.81
CA GLY A 77 -24.26 -4.29 9.44
C GLY A 77 -24.40 -4.48 7.94
N LYS A 78 -25.32 -3.72 7.33
CA LYS A 78 -25.79 -3.91 5.94
C LYS A 78 -24.67 -3.87 4.90
N ALA A 79 -23.71 -2.95 5.04
CA ALA A 79 -22.59 -2.80 4.12
C ALA A 79 -21.48 -3.84 4.34
N ARG A 80 -21.48 -4.53 5.50
CA ARG A 80 -20.63 -5.70 5.81
C ARG A 80 -19.12 -5.42 5.77
N CYS A 81 -18.70 -4.16 5.75
CA CYS A 81 -17.30 -3.74 5.67
C CYS A 81 -16.48 -4.33 6.84
N ILE A 82 -17.08 -4.40 8.04
CA ILE A 82 -16.43 -4.91 9.26
C ILE A 82 -15.99 -6.38 9.17
N LEU A 83 -16.54 -7.18 8.25
CA LEU A 83 -16.14 -8.58 8.10
C LEU A 83 -14.65 -8.73 7.72
N CYS A 84 -14.13 -7.74 6.99
CA CYS A 84 -12.73 -7.66 6.56
C CYS A 84 -11.97 -6.54 7.25
N HIS A 85 -12.61 -5.38 7.43
CA HIS A 85 -11.99 -4.19 7.99
C HIS A 85 -12.38 -4.02 9.47
N ASN A 86 -11.66 -4.67 10.37
CA ASN A 86 -11.97 -4.68 11.80
C ASN A 86 -10.72 -4.47 12.68
N GLY A 87 -10.96 -4.39 13.99
CA GLY A 87 -9.93 -4.13 14.98
C GLY A 87 -9.37 -2.72 14.89
N ALA A 88 -8.37 -2.44 15.73
CA ALA A 88 -7.76 -1.11 15.84
C ALA A 88 -7.15 -0.61 14.52
N PHE A 89 -6.70 -1.52 13.65
CA PHE A 89 -6.10 -1.19 12.37
C PHE A 89 -7.10 -1.23 11.20
N THR A 90 -8.40 -1.46 11.43
CA THR A 90 -9.41 -1.53 10.35
C THR A 90 -9.02 -2.53 9.24
N THR A 91 -8.41 -3.64 9.63
CA THR A 91 -8.01 -4.75 8.76
C THR A 91 -7.88 -6.02 9.60
N ASN A 92 -8.38 -7.13 9.07
CA ASN A 92 -8.17 -8.45 9.64
C ASN A 92 -6.88 -9.12 9.14
N GLU A 93 -6.09 -8.42 8.31
CA GLU A 93 -4.83 -8.87 7.69
C GLU A 93 -4.92 -10.10 6.79
N LYS A 94 -6.14 -10.59 6.50
CA LYS A 94 -6.36 -11.73 5.61
C LYS A 94 -6.28 -11.31 4.14
N TYR A 95 -6.43 -12.29 3.26
CA TYR A 95 -6.32 -12.11 1.82
C TYR A 95 -7.62 -12.51 1.12
N TYR A 96 -8.16 -11.61 0.30
CA TYR A 96 -9.40 -11.86 -0.44
C TYR A 96 -9.28 -11.41 -1.89
N ASN A 97 -9.98 -12.13 -2.76
CA ASN A 97 -10.29 -11.66 -4.09
C ASN A 97 -11.69 -11.05 -4.04
N ILE A 98 -11.75 -9.73 -4.06
CA ILE A 98 -13.00 -8.96 -3.93
C ILE A 98 -13.68 -8.67 -5.26
N GLY A 99 -13.12 -9.13 -6.39
CA GLY A 99 -13.71 -8.89 -7.71
C GLY A 99 -13.22 -7.63 -8.42
N VAL A 100 -12.19 -6.94 -7.91
CA VAL A 100 -11.71 -5.71 -8.56
C VAL A 100 -11.15 -6.06 -9.95
N PRO A 101 -11.67 -5.46 -11.03
CA PRO A 101 -11.26 -5.75 -12.40
C PRO A 101 -9.83 -5.31 -12.66
N ARG A 102 -9.26 -5.77 -13.76
CA ARG A 102 -7.97 -5.29 -14.25
C ARG A 102 -8.09 -3.82 -14.66
N ALA A 103 -7.11 -2.98 -14.30
CA ALA A 103 -7.11 -1.59 -14.75
C ALA A 103 -6.94 -1.50 -16.28
N THR A 104 -7.72 -0.64 -16.93
CA THR A 104 -7.71 -0.41 -18.39
C THR A 104 -6.35 0.05 -18.91
N ARG A 105 -5.58 0.76 -18.09
CA ARG A 105 -4.20 1.18 -18.42
C ARG A 105 -3.35 0.03 -18.94
N TRP A 106 -3.51 -1.19 -18.43
CA TRP A 106 -2.72 -2.35 -18.88
C TRP A 106 -3.06 -2.83 -20.29
N GLU A 107 -4.16 -2.36 -20.88
CA GLU A 107 -4.61 -2.68 -22.23
C GLU A 107 -4.03 -1.69 -23.25
N GLU A 108 -3.74 -0.46 -22.81
CA GLU A 108 -3.36 0.65 -23.69
C GLU A 108 -1.89 1.07 -23.55
N ASP A 109 -1.26 0.83 -22.38
CA ASP A 109 0.12 1.24 -22.09
C ASP A 109 1.12 0.11 -22.41
N GLY A 110 1.85 0.26 -23.52
CA GLY A 110 2.88 -0.70 -23.94
C GLY A 110 4.01 -0.87 -22.94
N LEU A 111 4.41 0.18 -22.20
CA LEU A 111 5.43 0.06 -21.18
C LEU A 111 4.91 -0.75 -19.99
N ALA A 112 3.66 -0.50 -19.57
CA ALA A 112 3.02 -1.31 -18.55
C ALA A 112 2.97 -2.79 -18.98
N GLN A 113 2.61 -3.09 -20.23
CA GLN A 113 2.58 -4.47 -20.73
C GLN A 113 3.96 -5.15 -20.71
N VAL A 114 5.03 -4.44 -21.11
CA VAL A 114 6.40 -4.97 -21.05
C VAL A 114 6.82 -5.21 -19.60
N THR A 115 6.60 -4.24 -18.71
CA THR A 115 6.90 -4.37 -17.29
C THR A 115 6.12 -5.52 -16.65
N PHE A 116 4.84 -5.71 -17.00
CA PHE A 116 4.05 -6.84 -16.53
C PHE A 116 4.72 -8.16 -16.86
N ARG A 117 5.16 -8.35 -18.11
CA ARG A 117 5.81 -9.58 -18.54
C ARG A 117 7.14 -9.79 -17.83
N PHE A 118 7.96 -8.74 -17.72
CA PHE A 118 9.20 -8.82 -16.96
C PHE A 118 8.96 -9.24 -15.50
N GLU A 119 7.98 -8.65 -14.82
CA GLU A 119 7.59 -9.01 -13.45
C GLU A 119 7.16 -10.48 -13.34
N GLN A 120 6.41 -11.00 -14.32
CA GLN A 120 6.04 -12.42 -14.33
C GLN A 120 7.27 -13.33 -14.39
N TYR A 121 8.21 -13.00 -15.26
CA TYR A 121 9.46 -13.73 -15.39
C TYR A 121 10.27 -13.67 -14.09
N ALA A 122 10.47 -12.47 -13.53
CA ALA A 122 11.22 -12.25 -12.30
C ALA A 122 10.61 -12.98 -11.08
N LYS A 123 9.29 -13.13 -11.04
CA LYS A 123 8.56 -13.88 -10.01
C LYS A 123 8.56 -15.39 -10.22
N GLY A 124 9.26 -15.89 -11.23
CA GLY A 124 9.34 -17.31 -11.57
C GLY A 124 7.98 -17.88 -11.98
N ALA A 125 7.25 -17.18 -12.83
CA ALA A 125 6.06 -17.73 -13.49
C ALA A 125 6.48 -18.84 -14.48
N THR A 126 5.63 -19.84 -14.67
CA THR A 126 5.83 -20.83 -15.74
C THR A 126 5.68 -20.16 -17.11
N GLU A 127 6.22 -20.77 -18.16
CA GLU A 127 6.04 -20.26 -19.52
C GLU A 127 4.56 -20.10 -19.88
N GLU A 128 3.74 -21.09 -19.53
CA GLU A 128 2.29 -21.06 -19.74
C GLU A 128 1.66 -19.84 -19.07
N MET A 129 1.98 -19.61 -17.78
CA MET A 129 1.46 -18.47 -17.03
C MET A 129 1.97 -17.15 -17.64
N TYR A 130 3.25 -17.06 -17.97
CA TYR A 130 3.85 -15.88 -18.59
C TYR A 130 3.12 -15.46 -19.88
N ARG A 131 2.75 -16.45 -20.73
CA ARG A 131 2.05 -16.21 -22.00
C ARG A 131 0.58 -15.85 -21.82
N ASN A 132 -0.10 -16.50 -20.88
CA ASN A 132 -1.56 -16.47 -20.82
C ASN A 132 -2.12 -15.53 -19.75
N ILE A 133 -1.41 -15.29 -18.66
CA ILE A 133 -1.94 -14.46 -17.58
C ILE A 133 -2.15 -13.02 -18.03
N LYS A 134 -3.29 -12.44 -17.65
CA LYS A 134 -3.68 -11.08 -18.01
C LYS A 134 -3.70 -10.12 -16.83
N ASP A 135 -3.72 -10.62 -15.60
CA ASP A 135 -3.80 -9.77 -14.40
C ASP A 135 -2.84 -10.26 -13.31
N ASP A 136 -2.61 -9.43 -12.30
CA ASP A 136 -1.77 -9.76 -11.15
C ASP A 136 -2.42 -10.87 -10.31
N ALA A 137 -1.75 -12.03 -10.22
CA ALA A 137 -2.23 -13.16 -9.44
C ALA A 137 -2.12 -12.95 -7.91
N GLY A 138 -1.53 -11.86 -7.43
CA GLY A 138 -1.50 -11.50 -6.02
C GLY A 138 -0.78 -12.53 -5.14
N LEU A 139 -1.45 -13.02 -4.09
CA LEU A 139 -0.88 -13.95 -3.10
C LEU A 139 -0.28 -15.22 -3.72
N TYR A 140 -0.75 -15.63 -4.91
CA TYR A 140 -0.16 -16.75 -5.64
C TYR A 140 1.36 -16.66 -5.78
N TYR A 141 1.96 -15.48 -5.99
CA TYR A 141 3.41 -15.40 -6.15
C TYR A 141 4.20 -15.72 -4.88
N ARG A 142 3.56 -15.68 -3.72
CA ARG A 142 4.20 -15.99 -2.43
C ARG A 142 4.11 -17.47 -2.08
N ASN A 143 3.01 -18.14 -2.40
CA ASN A 143 2.75 -19.52 -1.98
C ASN A 143 2.58 -20.53 -3.12
N LYS A 144 2.49 -20.06 -4.37
CA LYS A 144 2.27 -20.83 -5.60
C LYS A 144 0.99 -21.70 -5.60
N ASN A 145 0.03 -21.40 -4.72
CA ASN A 145 -1.26 -22.08 -4.66
C ASN A 145 -2.29 -21.39 -5.56
N LYS A 146 -2.82 -22.09 -6.57
CA LYS A 146 -3.81 -21.56 -7.52
C LYS A 146 -5.07 -20.98 -6.85
N TRP A 147 -5.49 -21.51 -5.71
CA TRP A 147 -6.62 -20.98 -4.94
C TRP A 147 -6.32 -19.65 -4.23
N SER A 148 -5.08 -19.14 -4.35
CA SER A 148 -4.67 -17.82 -3.89
C SER A 148 -4.64 -16.77 -5.01
N MET A 149 -4.91 -17.16 -6.26
CA MET A 149 -4.93 -16.23 -7.39
C MET A 149 -5.94 -15.10 -7.17
N GLY A 150 -5.54 -13.87 -7.48
CA GLY A 150 -6.38 -12.69 -7.33
C GLY A 150 -6.65 -12.26 -5.89
N LYS A 151 -6.08 -12.94 -4.88
CA LYS A 151 -6.23 -12.56 -3.47
C LYS A 151 -5.16 -11.56 -3.06
N PHE A 152 -5.61 -10.46 -2.47
CA PHE A 152 -4.76 -9.39 -1.94
C PHE A 152 -5.04 -9.17 -0.46
N ARG A 153 -4.02 -8.73 0.28
CA ARG A 153 -4.17 -8.43 1.71
C ARG A 153 -5.21 -7.32 1.88
N VAL A 154 -6.09 -7.45 2.85
CA VAL A 154 -7.01 -6.37 3.23
C VAL A 154 -6.19 -5.17 3.72
N PRO A 155 -6.24 -4.02 3.04
CA PRO A 155 -5.53 -2.84 3.52
C PRO A 155 -6.19 -2.30 4.79
N SER A 156 -5.42 -1.58 5.60
CA SER A 156 -5.99 -0.71 6.62
C SER A 156 -6.79 0.40 5.92
N LEU A 157 -7.94 0.78 6.49
CA LEU A 157 -8.69 1.97 6.08
C LEU A 157 -8.27 3.22 6.86
N ARG A 158 -7.34 3.08 7.82
CA ARG A 158 -6.72 4.24 8.46
C ARG A 158 -6.05 5.11 7.40
N TYR A 159 -6.26 6.41 7.50
CA TYR A 159 -5.64 7.40 6.61
C TYR A 159 -6.07 7.31 5.13
N THR A 160 -7.09 6.50 4.80
CA THR A 160 -7.52 6.29 3.41
C THR A 160 -8.06 7.55 2.73
N LYS A 161 -8.44 8.57 3.51
CA LYS A 161 -8.94 9.86 3.00
C LYS A 161 -7.96 10.54 2.03
N TYR A 162 -6.66 10.31 2.19
CA TYR A 162 -5.58 11.02 1.46
C TYR A 162 -4.85 10.14 0.44
N THR A 163 -5.30 8.91 0.19
CA THR A 163 -4.52 7.90 -0.54
C THR A 163 -5.14 7.50 -1.87
N ALA A 164 -5.92 8.39 -2.49
CA ALA A 164 -6.37 8.18 -3.86
C ALA A 164 -5.16 8.09 -4.82
N PRO A 165 -5.24 7.30 -5.91
CA PRO A 165 -6.34 6.42 -6.27
C PRO A 165 -6.36 5.12 -5.45
N PHE A 166 -7.53 4.48 -5.40
CA PHE A 166 -7.81 3.30 -4.61
C PHE A 166 -7.64 1.98 -5.38
N MET A 167 -7.61 0.89 -4.62
CA MET A 167 -7.34 -0.48 -5.07
C MET A 167 -5.91 -0.71 -5.57
N ARG A 168 -5.59 -1.98 -5.82
CA ARG A 168 -4.22 -2.45 -6.11
C ARG A 168 -3.58 -1.86 -7.37
N GLN A 169 -4.37 -1.35 -8.31
CA GLN A 169 -3.88 -0.78 -9.58
C GLN A 169 -4.42 0.64 -9.81
N GLY A 170 -4.99 1.29 -8.78
CA GLY A 170 -5.56 2.64 -8.92
C GLY A 170 -6.80 2.69 -9.80
N GLN A 171 -7.69 1.69 -9.71
CA GLN A 171 -8.89 1.58 -10.55
C GLN A 171 -9.96 2.65 -10.24
N PHE A 172 -9.99 3.14 -9.00
CA PHE A 172 -10.99 4.10 -8.54
C PHE A 172 -10.28 5.35 -8.02
N TYR A 173 -10.78 6.53 -8.33
CA TYR A 173 -10.21 7.81 -7.93
C TYR A 173 -10.89 8.40 -6.70
N THR A 174 -12.11 7.96 -6.38
CA THR A 174 -12.88 8.46 -5.23
C THR A 174 -13.36 7.32 -4.33
N LEU A 175 -13.70 7.64 -3.07
CA LEU A 175 -14.22 6.64 -2.13
C LEU A 175 -15.67 6.27 -2.48
N GLU A 176 -16.39 7.16 -3.14
CA GLU A 176 -17.72 6.97 -3.70
C GLU A 176 -17.71 5.85 -4.74
N GLU A 177 -16.77 5.89 -5.69
CA GLU A 177 -16.58 4.81 -6.68
C GLU A 177 -16.26 3.46 -6.00
N VAL A 178 -15.50 3.49 -4.89
CA VAL A 178 -15.22 2.30 -4.09
C VAL A 178 -16.49 1.76 -3.44
N ILE A 179 -17.30 2.63 -2.82
CA ILE A 179 -18.58 2.25 -2.20
C ILE A 179 -19.52 1.66 -3.25
N ASP A 180 -19.64 2.30 -4.41
CA ASP A 180 -20.45 1.80 -5.52
C ASP A 180 -19.98 0.44 -6.05
N PHE A 181 -18.66 0.24 -6.15
CA PHE A 181 -18.09 -1.06 -6.51
C PHE A 181 -18.50 -2.17 -5.52
N TYR A 182 -18.46 -1.89 -4.21
CA TYR A 182 -18.91 -2.83 -3.19
C TYR A 182 -20.43 -3.03 -3.22
N ASP A 183 -21.21 -1.96 -3.42
CA ASP A 183 -22.67 -2.02 -3.53
C ASP A 183 -23.12 -2.88 -4.72
N ARG A 184 -22.40 -2.80 -5.85
CA ARG A 184 -22.57 -3.66 -7.04
C ARG A 184 -22.10 -5.11 -6.84
N GLY A 185 -21.51 -5.46 -5.70
CA GLY A 185 -21.07 -6.82 -5.40
C GLY A 185 -19.74 -7.19 -6.06
N GLY A 186 -18.84 -6.23 -6.23
CA GLY A 186 -17.50 -6.45 -6.76
C GLY A 186 -17.45 -6.43 -8.29
N PHE A 187 -18.25 -5.54 -8.87
CA PHE A 187 -18.30 -5.26 -10.30
C PHE A 187 -18.18 -3.74 -10.52
N ASP A 188 -17.46 -3.33 -11.56
CA ASP A 188 -17.41 -1.93 -11.98
C ASP A 188 -18.69 -1.49 -12.72
N GLU A 189 -18.69 -0.26 -13.22
CA GLU A 189 -19.83 0.33 -13.96
C GLU A 189 -20.14 -0.40 -15.26
N GLU A 190 -19.12 -0.94 -15.93
CA GLU A 190 -19.27 -1.73 -17.14
C GLU A 190 -19.64 -3.20 -16.87
N GLY A 191 -19.77 -3.60 -15.59
CA GLY A 191 -20.08 -4.96 -15.19
C GLY A 191 -18.91 -5.94 -15.29
N ARG A 192 -17.67 -5.45 -15.33
CA ARG A 192 -16.44 -6.26 -15.29
C ARG A 192 -16.10 -6.63 -13.85
N THR A 193 -15.40 -7.76 -13.69
CA THR A 193 -14.88 -8.22 -12.40
C THR A 193 -13.44 -8.74 -12.54
N THR A 194 -12.89 -9.29 -11.45
CA THR A 194 -11.58 -9.93 -11.39
C THR A 194 -11.36 -10.93 -12.53
N SER A 195 -10.12 -11.00 -13.04
CA SER A 195 -9.72 -12.03 -14.02
C SER A 195 -9.64 -13.44 -13.42
N PHE A 196 -9.89 -13.60 -12.11
CA PHE A 196 -9.85 -14.87 -11.39
C PHE A 196 -11.20 -15.18 -10.70
N PRO A 197 -12.31 -15.37 -11.44
CA PRO A 197 -13.65 -15.49 -10.86
C PRO A 197 -13.79 -16.70 -9.92
N GLU A 198 -13.07 -17.80 -10.18
CA GLU A 198 -13.11 -19.03 -9.35
C GLU A 198 -12.64 -18.81 -7.90
N THR A 199 -11.85 -17.77 -7.65
CA THR A 199 -11.32 -17.48 -6.31
C THR A 199 -12.00 -16.28 -5.66
N LYS A 200 -12.98 -15.64 -6.34
CA LYS A 200 -13.73 -14.50 -5.79
C LYS A 200 -14.42 -14.92 -4.51
N THR A 201 -14.26 -14.11 -3.47
CA THR A 201 -14.83 -14.45 -2.16
C THR A 201 -16.35 -14.33 -2.18
N PRO A 202 -17.09 -15.27 -1.55
CA PRO A 202 -18.54 -15.16 -1.40
C PRO A 202 -18.97 -14.06 -0.42
N LEU A 203 -18.02 -13.45 0.31
CA LEU A 203 -18.31 -12.33 1.21
C LEU A 203 -18.76 -11.07 0.45
N ILE A 204 -18.32 -10.91 -0.80
CA ILE A 204 -18.68 -9.77 -1.65
C ILE A 204 -19.92 -10.12 -2.46
N GLN A 205 -21.02 -9.45 -2.10
CA GLN A 205 -22.35 -9.59 -2.67
C GLN A 205 -22.97 -8.20 -2.88
N LYS A 206 -24.00 -8.10 -3.71
CA LYS A 206 -24.75 -6.85 -3.89
C LYS A 206 -25.34 -6.40 -2.55
N LEU A 207 -25.19 -5.12 -2.21
CA LEU A 207 -25.58 -4.59 -0.90
C LEU A 207 -26.95 -3.91 -0.93
N GLY A 208 -27.30 -3.26 -2.05
CA GLY A 208 -28.58 -2.58 -2.21
C GLY A 208 -28.68 -1.36 -1.30
N LEU A 209 -27.60 -0.57 -1.24
CA LEU A 209 -27.56 0.68 -0.48
C LEU A 209 -28.33 1.78 -1.24
N SER A 210 -29.13 2.57 -0.51
CA SER A 210 -29.67 3.83 -1.04
C SER A 210 -28.57 4.89 -1.16
N ASP A 211 -28.84 5.98 -1.89
CA ASP A 211 -27.88 7.08 -2.02
C ASP A 211 -27.54 7.71 -0.66
N GLU A 212 -28.54 7.87 0.22
CA GLU A 212 -28.35 8.35 1.60
C GLU A 212 -27.47 7.38 2.41
N GLU A 213 -27.68 6.06 2.29
CA GLU A 213 -26.84 5.08 2.98
C GLU A 213 -25.39 5.10 2.47
N LYS A 214 -25.16 5.36 1.19
CA LYS A 214 -23.81 5.49 0.62
C LYS A 214 -23.10 6.74 1.14
N GLU A 215 -23.83 7.86 1.23
CA GLU A 215 -23.30 9.11 1.78
C GLU A 215 -22.96 8.97 3.28
N ASP A 216 -23.86 8.38 4.06
CA ASP A 216 -23.62 8.08 5.47
C ASP A 216 -22.38 7.19 5.65
N LEU A 217 -22.26 6.14 4.84
CA LEU A 217 -21.11 5.22 4.86
C LEU A 217 -19.81 5.93 4.47
N LEU A 218 -19.84 6.81 3.47
CA LEU A 218 -18.68 7.61 3.05
C LEU A 218 -18.15 8.45 4.21
N LEU A 219 -19.01 9.23 4.87
CA LEU A 219 -18.59 10.09 5.97
C LEU A 219 -18.02 9.30 7.15
N PHE A 220 -18.55 8.09 7.40
CA PHE A 220 -17.95 7.20 8.39
C PHE A 220 -16.57 6.67 7.96
N ILE A 221 -16.39 6.29 6.69
CA ILE A 221 -15.07 5.84 6.18
C ILE A 221 -14.05 6.97 6.29
N GLU A 222 -14.44 8.22 6.01
CA GLU A 222 -13.56 9.37 6.20
C GLU A 222 -13.17 9.59 7.67
N ALA A 223 -14.09 9.32 8.61
CA ALA A 223 -13.85 9.39 10.06
C ALA A 223 -12.83 8.35 10.58
N LEU A 224 -12.43 7.38 9.74
CA LEU A 224 -11.30 6.46 10.01
C LEU A 224 -9.94 7.13 9.81
N SER A 225 -9.92 8.37 9.31
CA SER A 225 -8.73 9.20 9.11
C SER A 225 -8.88 10.50 9.92
N GLY A 226 -7.81 10.91 10.61
CA GLY A 226 -7.68 12.24 11.21
C GLY A 226 -7.00 13.20 10.24
N ASP A 227 -6.36 14.25 10.77
CA ASP A 227 -5.67 15.25 9.97
C ASP A 227 -4.49 14.68 9.17
N GLU A 228 -4.19 15.31 8.04
CA GLU A 228 -3.07 14.92 7.18
C GLU A 228 -1.73 15.08 7.92
N ILE A 229 -0.92 14.03 7.93
CA ILE A 229 0.45 14.04 8.45
C ILE A 229 1.34 14.77 7.45
N LEU A 230 1.59 16.04 7.72
CA LEU A 230 2.51 16.88 6.95
C LEU A 230 3.88 16.91 7.63
N MET A 231 4.94 16.79 6.83
CA MET A 231 6.32 16.84 7.29
C MET A 231 7.18 17.69 6.37
N ASP A 232 8.02 18.53 6.96
CA ASP A 232 9.03 19.27 6.22
C ASP A 232 10.02 18.31 5.57
N LYS A 233 10.24 18.51 4.27
CA LYS A 233 11.24 17.74 3.53
C LYS A 233 12.62 17.97 4.15
N PRO A 234 13.36 16.91 4.55
CA PRO A 234 14.67 17.09 5.14
C PRO A 234 15.65 17.66 4.11
N LYS A 235 16.51 18.59 4.54
CA LYS A 235 17.65 19.05 3.75
C LYS A 235 18.69 17.93 3.71
N LEU A 236 18.98 17.42 2.52
CA LEU A 236 19.94 16.33 2.36
C LEU A 236 21.38 16.86 2.47
N PRO A 237 22.26 16.20 3.24
CA PRO A 237 23.69 16.55 3.27
C PRO A 237 24.34 16.33 1.90
N PRO A 238 25.38 17.11 1.55
CA PRO A 238 26.03 17.03 0.24
C PRO A 238 26.90 15.78 0.09
N TYR A 239 27.06 15.33 -1.16
CA TYR A 239 28.04 14.32 -1.53
C TYR A 239 29.47 14.85 -1.41
N LYS A 240 30.41 13.97 -1.05
CA LYS A 240 31.86 14.20 -1.15
C LYS A 240 32.56 12.93 -1.66
N PRO A 241 33.67 13.06 -2.41
CA PRO A 241 34.53 11.92 -2.72
C PRO A 241 34.95 11.20 -1.44
N LEU A 242 34.95 9.86 -1.47
CA LEU A 242 35.38 9.03 -0.34
C LEU A 242 36.85 9.20 0.02
N PHE A 243 37.68 9.44 -0.99
CA PHE A 243 39.12 9.63 -0.85
C PHE A 243 39.51 10.92 -1.55
N THR A 244 40.47 11.61 -0.94
CA THR A 244 41.18 12.73 -1.57
C THR A 244 42.06 12.22 -2.71
N GLN A 245 42.40 13.11 -3.62
CA GLN A 245 43.31 12.78 -4.73
C GLN A 245 44.67 12.30 -4.23
N ALA A 246 45.17 12.87 -3.12
CA ALA A 246 46.44 12.48 -2.51
C ALA A 246 46.40 11.05 -1.95
N GLU A 247 45.30 10.66 -1.30
CA GLU A 247 45.12 9.29 -0.79
C GLU A 247 45.07 8.27 -1.94
N LEU A 248 44.37 8.60 -3.04
CA LEU A 248 44.31 7.76 -4.23
C LEU A 248 45.69 7.58 -4.88
N GLN A 249 46.46 8.67 -5.04
CA GLN A 249 47.81 8.63 -5.60
C GLN A 249 48.77 7.81 -4.73
N THR A 250 48.69 7.97 -3.40
CA THR A 250 49.48 7.19 -2.46
C THR A 250 49.18 5.70 -2.56
N ALA A 251 47.89 5.33 -2.61
CA ALA A 251 47.48 3.94 -2.76
C ALA A 251 47.88 3.32 -4.10
N GLN A 252 47.91 4.11 -5.19
CA GLN A 252 48.36 3.67 -6.50
C GLN A 252 49.87 3.43 -6.56
N ALA A 253 50.67 4.29 -5.92
CA ALA A 253 52.13 4.14 -5.87
C ALA A 253 52.60 2.96 -5.00
N ALA A 254 51.73 2.44 -4.12
CA ALA A 254 51.99 1.29 -3.27
C ALA A 254 51.67 -0.07 -3.93
N LYS A 255 51.17 -0.08 -5.18
CA LYS A 255 50.97 -1.29 -6.00
C LYS A 255 52.18 -1.54 -6.89
#